data_AF-A0A7K8EN13-F1
#
_entry.id   AF-A0A7K8EN13-F1
#
_cell.length_a   1.000
_cell.length_b   1.000
_cell.length_c   1.000
_cell.angle_alpha   90.00
_cell.angle_beta   90.00
_cell.angle_gamma   90.00
#
_symmetry.space_group_name_H-M   'P 1'
#
loop_
_entity.id
_entity.type
_entity.pdbx_description
1 polymer ?
#
loop_
_entity_poly.entity_id
_entity_poly.type
_entity_poly.pdbx_seq_one_letter_code
_entity_poly.pdbx_strand_id
1 'polypeptide(L)'
;VKLQLQAEERGVVSIKGVSANRFLAMKEDGRLLALKYATEECFFFERLESNNYNTYRSRKYSDWYVALKRTGQYKPGPKTGPGQKAILFLPMSAKS
;
A
#
# COMPACT_ATOMS: atom_id res chain seq x y z
N VAL A 1 5.22 -14.04 -0.14
CA VAL A 1 4.58 -13.24 0.94
C VAL A 1 3.09 -13.36 0.78
N LYS A 2 2.33 -13.59 1.86
CA LYS A 2 0.86 -13.66 1.83
C LYS A 2 0.28 -12.44 2.55
N LEU A 3 -0.50 -11.66 1.82
CA LEU A 3 -1.18 -10.47 2.31
C LEU A 3 -2.69 -10.69 2.21
N GLN A 4 -3.44 -10.12 3.15
CA GLN A 4 -4.88 -10.03 3.14
C GLN A 4 -5.26 -8.57 2.96
N LEU A 5 -6.06 -8.28 1.93
CA LEU A 5 -6.68 -6.97 1.74
C LEU A 5 -8.07 -7.02 2.36
N GLN A 6 -8.40 -6.00 3.14
CA GLN A 6 -9.72 -5.84 3.74
C GLN A 6 -10.30 -4.50 3.28
N ALA A 7 -11.52 -4.52 2.74
CA ALA A 7 -12.25 -3.32 2.39
C ALA A 7 -12.77 -2.66 3.67
N GLU A 8 -12.49 -1.37 3.84
CA GLU A 8 -12.94 -0.59 5.00
C GLU A 8 -14.11 0.32 4.61
N GLU A 9 -13.97 1.01 3.48
CA GLU A 9 -14.97 1.90 2.90
C GLU A 9 -14.88 1.84 1.37
N ARG A 10 -15.75 2.56 0.65
CA ARG A 10 -15.73 2.59 -0.82
C ARG A 10 -14.36 3.06 -1.33
N GLY A 11 -13.63 2.15 -1.98
CA GLY A 11 -12.31 2.42 -2.55
C GLY A 11 -11.19 2.55 -1.52
N VAL A 12 -11.42 2.22 -0.25
CA VAL A 12 -10.41 2.25 0.82
C VAL A 12 -10.17 0.84 1.35
N VAL A 13 -8.90 0.48 1.44
CA VAL A 13 -8.46 -0.83 1.94
C VAL A 13 -7.45 -0.68 3.08
N SER A 14 -7.45 -1.66 3.97
CA SER A 14 -6.31 -1.98 4.82
C SER A 14 -5.58 -3.21 4.26
N ILE A 15 -4.25 -3.25 4.44
CA ILE A 15 -3.39 -4.32 3.92
C ILE A 15 -2.71 -5.00 5.11
N LYS A 16 -2.99 -6.28 5.35
CA LYS A 16 -2.47 -7.04 6.49
C LYS A 16 -1.55 -8.18 6.05
N GLY A 17 -0.36 -8.27 6.62
CA GLY A 17 0.52 -9.43 6.47
C GLY A 17 0.01 -10.59 7.32
N VAL A 18 -0.35 -11.72 6.68
CA VAL A 18 -0.94 -12.87 7.36
C VAL A 18 0.01 -13.46 8.41
N SER A 19 1.23 -13.81 8.00
CA SER A 19 2.22 -14.42 8.91
C SER A 19 2.70 -13.46 9.99
N ALA A 20 2.85 -12.17 9.66
CA ALA A 20 3.32 -11.17 10.60
C ALA A 20 2.22 -10.68 11.56
N ASN A 21 0.95 -10.94 11.23
CA ASN A 21 -0.24 -10.41 11.89
C ASN A 21 -0.16 -8.89 12.12
N ARG A 22 0.26 -8.14 11.08
CA ARG A 22 0.49 -6.69 11.13
C ARG A 22 -0.08 -5.99 9.91
N PHE A 23 -0.50 -4.74 10.09
CA PHE A 23 -1.03 -3.87 9.05
C PHE A 23 0.09 -3.03 8.44
N LEU A 24 0.13 -2.93 7.12
CA LEU A 24 0.96 -1.96 6.43
C LEU A 24 0.50 -0.56 6.82
N ALA A 25 1.46 0.32 7.14
CA ALA A 25 1.21 1.71 7.47
C ALA A 25 2.23 2.62 6.79
N MET A 26 1.86 3.89 6.59
CA MET A 26 2.75 4.95 6.14
C MET A 26 2.80 6.06 7.18
N LYS A 27 3.98 6.37 7.70
CA LYS A 27 4.16 7.47 8.69
C LYS A 27 4.20 8.83 8.00
N GLU A 28 4.15 9.87 8.84
CA GLU A 28 4.38 11.27 8.47
C GLU A 28 5.68 11.56 7.72
N ASP A 29 6.74 10.76 7.92
CA ASP A 29 8.00 10.90 7.19
C ASP A 29 8.03 10.13 5.85
N GLY A 30 6.90 9.51 5.49
CA GLY A 30 6.72 8.74 4.27
C GLY A 30 7.34 7.34 4.31
N ARG A 31 7.88 6.88 5.44
CA ARG A 31 8.36 5.49 5.56
C ARG A 31 7.20 4.52 5.69
N LEU A 32 7.37 3.36 5.07
CA LEU A 32 6.47 2.22 5.22
C LEU A 32 6.93 1.35 6.39
N LEU A 33 5.98 0.90 7.21
CA LEU A 33 6.19 -0.03 8.32
C LEU A 33 4.99 -0.94 8.52
N ALA A 34 5.11 -1.84 9.49
CA ALA A 34 4.06 -2.78 9.86
C ALA A 34 3.63 -2.61 11.35
N LEU A 35 2.39 -2.19 11.57
CA LEU A 35 1.81 -1.95 12.90
C LEU A 35 1.00 -3.15 13.39
N LYS A 36 0.98 -3.39 14.72
CA LYS A 36 0.20 -4.49 15.33
C LYS A 36 -1.31 -4.24 15.27
N TYR A 37 -1.72 -2.99 15.35
CA TYR A 37 -3.12 -2.56 15.34
C TYR A 37 -3.35 -1.62 14.17
N ALA A 38 -4.57 -1.63 13.61
CA ALA A 38 -4.96 -0.69 12.58
C ALA A 38 -5.02 0.73 13.17
N THR A 39 -4.52 1.69 12.40
CA THR A 39 -4.56 3.12 12.71
C THR A 39 -4.95 3.87 11.43
N GLU A 40 -5.13 5.18 11.50
CA GLU A 40 -5.40 6.00 10.32
C GLU A 40 -4.31 5.94 9.25
N GLU A 41 -3.07 5.62 9.65
CA GLU A 41 -1.93 5.45 8.75
C GLU A 41 -1.97 4.12 7.97
N CYS A 42 -2.89 3.21 8.31
CA CYS A 42 -3.03 1.88 7.72
C CYS A 42 -4.05 1.81 6.57
N PHE A 43 -4.66 2.95 6.21
CA PHE A 43 -5.72 3.00 5.20
C PHE A 43 -5.22 3.62 3.90
N PHE A 44 -5.53 2.95 2.79
CA PHE A 44 -5.09 3.34 1.46
C PHE A 44 -6.26 3.39 0.50
N PHE A 45 -6.34 4.43 -0.31
CA PHE A 45 -7.21 4.45 -1.48
C PHE A 45 -6.66 3.47 -2.51
N GLU A 46 -7.44 2.45 -2.84
CA GLU A 46 -7.16 1.53 -3.95
C GLU A 46 -7.76 2.09 -5.23
N ARG A 47 -6.95 2.11 -6.29
CA ARG A 47 -7.41 2.50 -7.62
C ARG A 47 -6.86 1.57 -8.68
N LEU A 48 -7.75 1.04 -9.52
CA LEU A 48 -7.37 0.37 -10.76
C LEU A 48 -7.08 1.43 -11.82
N GLU A 49 -5.84 1.45 -12.31
CA GLU A 49 -5.40 2.37 -13.35
C GLU A 49 -5.73 1.81 -14.75
N SER A 50 -5.69 2.67 -15.78
CA SER A 50 -6.02 2.29 -17.17
C SER A 50 -5.13 1.20 -17.78
N ASN A 51 -3.97 0.95 -17.17
CA ASN A 51 -3.05 -0.12 -17.55
C ASN A 51 -3.32 -1.45 -16.81
N ASN A 52 -4.43 -1.55 -16.08
CA ASN A 52 -4.86 -2.72 -15.30
C ASN A 52 -3.97 -3.06 -14.09
N TYR A 53 -3.16 -2.12 -13.61
CA TYR A 53 -2.47 -2.24 -12.32
C TYR A 53 -3.19 -1.41 -11.26
N ASN A 54 -3.09 -1.85 -10.01
CA ASN A 54 -3.60 -1.10 -8.87
C ASN A 54 -2.54 -0.14 -8.33
N THR A 55 -3.00 1.00 -7.83
CA THR A 55 -2.23 1.90 -6.96
C THR A 55 -2.87 1.96 -5.59
N TYR A 56 -2.03 2.18 -4.56
CA TYR A 56 -2.44 2.32 -3.16
C TYR A 56 -1.92 3.64 -2.62
N ARG A 57 -2.79 4.63 -2.54
CA ARG A 57 -2.46 6.00 -2.10
C ARG A 57 -2.84 6.18 -0.63
N SER A 58 -1.95 6.71 0.19
CA SER A 58 -2.25 6.93 1.61
C SER A 58 -3.51 7.77 1.76
N ARG A 59 -4.43 7.35 2.65
CA ARG A 59 -5.62 8.14 2.97
C ARG A 59 -5.26 9.41 3.73
N LYS A 60 -4.30 9.30 4.65
CA LYS A 60 -3.85 10.40 5.53
C LYS A 60 -2.91 11.37 4.80
N TYR A 61 -2.01 10.85 3.96
CA TYR A 61 -1.03 11.64 3.20
C TYR A 61 -1.38 11.55 1.71
N SER A 62 -2.39 12.33 1.29
CA SER A 62 -3.12 12.11 0.03
C SER A 62 -2.27 12.06 -1.23
N ASP A 63 -1.07 12.62 -1.27
CA ASP A 63 -0.24 12.62 -2.48
C ASP A 63 0.81 11.50 -2.51
N TRP A 64 0.84 10.63 -1.49
CA TRP A 64 1.86 9.61 -1.33
C TRP A 64 1.33 8.21 -1.59
N TYR A 65 2.14 7.41 -2.27
CA TYR A 65 1.80 6.05 -2.68
C TYR A 65 2.63 5.02 -1.93
N VAL A 66 2.05 3.84 -1.68
CA VAL A 66 2.83 2.64 -1.42
C VAL A 66 3.69 2.38 -2.65
N ALA A 67 4.98 2.12 -2.46
CA ALA A 67 5.90 1.97 -3.58
C ALA A 67 7.16 1.18 -3.20
N LEU A 68 7.70 0.46 -4.18
CA LEU A 68 8.96 -0.27 -4.07
C LEU A 68 9.97 0.25 -5.09
N LYS A 69 11.22 0.40 -4.66
CA LYS A 69 12.35 0.68 -5.55
C LYS A 69 12.75 -0.61 -6.28
N ARG A 70 13.48 -0.47 -7.38
CA ARG A 70 14.09 -1.60 -8.10
C ARG A 70 15.02 -2.45 -7.22
N THR A 71 15.56 -1.86 -6.15
CA THR A 71 16.41 -2.55 -5.17
C THR A 71 15.62 -3.41 -4.17
N GLY A 72 14.29 -3.47 -4.26
CA GLY A 72 13.42 -4.19 -3.32
C GLY A 72 13.10 -3.42 -2.03
N GLN A 73 13.80 -2.32 -1.76
CA GLN A 73 13.51 -1.45 -0.62
C GLN A 73 12.27 -0.59 -0.88
N TYR A 74 11.57 -0.18 0.19
CA TYR A 74 10.47 0.77 0.05
C TYR A 74 10.95 2.11 -0.55
N LYS A 75 10.07 2.75 -1.30
CA LYS A 75 10.27 4.13 -1.77
C LYS A 75 9.49 5.07 -0.84
N PRO A 76 10.15 6.06 -0.22
CA PRO A 76 9.46 6.99 0.69
C PRO A 76 8.32 7.73 -0.03
N GLY A 77 7.19 7.90 0.66
CA GLY A 77 5.98 8.57 0.16
C GLY A 77 6.24 9.88 -0.58
N PRO A 78 7.00 10.85 -0.01
CA PRO A 78 7.33 12.10 -0.67
C PRO A 78 8.09 11.97 -2.00
N LYS A 79 8.68 10.80 -2.28
CA LYS A 79 9.42 10.53 -3.52
C LYS A 79 8.59 9.77 -4.55
N THR A 80 7.33 9.45 -4.22
CA THR A 80 6.37 8.81 -5.12
C THR A 80 5.58 9.86 -5.89
N GLY A 81 4.87 9.43 -6.92
CA GLY A 81 4.02 10.32 -7.71
C GLY A 81 3.36 9.57 -8.86
N PRO A 82 2.29 10.13 -9.45
CA PRO A 82 1.57 9.51 -10.56
C PRO A 82 2.49 9.13 -11.73
N GLY A 83 2.17 8.04 -12.41
CA GLY A 83 2.92 7.55 -13.59
C GLY A 83 4.24 6.84 -13.29
N GLN A 84 4.73 6.83 -12.05
CA GLN A 84 5.94 6.09 -11.70
C GLN A 84 5.68 4.58 -11.66
N LYS A 85 6.50 3.76 -12.35
CA LYS A 85 6.35 2.29 -12.30
C LYS A 85 6.41 1.70 -10.88
N ALA A 86 7.08 2.38 -9.95
CA ALA A 86 7.26 1.94 -8.56
C ALA A 86 5.96 1.83 -7.74
N ILE A 87 4.87 2.48 -8.18
CA ILE A 87 3.58 2.52 -7.46
C ILE A 87 2.57 1.48 -7.99
N LEU A 88 2.91 0.78 -9.08
CA LEU A 88 2.01 -0.13 -9.78
C LEU A 88 2.12 -1.54 -9.20
N PHE A 89 1.01 -2.06 -8.68
CA PHE A 89 0.92 -3.40 -8.12
C PHE A 89 -0.11 -4.23 -8.88
N LEU A 90 0.20 -5.51 -9.08
CA LEU A 90 -0.74 -6.49 -9.61
C LEU A 90 -1.13 -7.46 -8.48
N PRO A 91 -2.34 -7.37 -7.93
CA PRO A 91 -2.83 -8.35 -6.97
C PRO A 91 -2.93 -9.72 -7.63
N MET A 92 -2.34 -10.74 -7.00
CA MET A 92 -2.37 -12.12 -7.49
C MET A 92 -2.96 -13.04 -6.42
N SER A 93 -3.65 -14.09 -6.86
CA SER A 93 -4.15 -15.12 -5.94
C SER A 93 -2.99 -15.77 -5.18
N ALA A 94 -3.15 -15.92 -3.87
CA ALA A 94 -2.21 -16.69 -3.08
C ALA A 94 -2.41 -18.17 -3.39
N LYS A 95 -1.33 -18.88 -3.73
CA LYS A 95 -1.37 -20.34 -3.85
C LYS A 95 -1.80 -20.96 -2.51
N SER A 96 -2.63 -22.00 -2.61
CA SER A 96 -3.10 -22.83 -1.50
C SER A 96 -1.95 -23.43 -0.70
#